data_AF-A0A956ALW6-F1
#
_entry.id   AF-A0A956ALW6-F1
#
_cell.length_a   1.000
_cell.length_b   1.000
_cell.length_c   1.000
_cell.angle_alpha   90.00
_cell.angle_beta   90.00
_cell.angle_gamma   90.00
#
_symmetry.space_group_name_H-M   'P 1'
#
loop_
_entity.id
_entity.type
_entity.pdbx_description
1 polymer ?
#
loop_
_entity_poly.entity_id
_entity_poly.type
_entity_poly.pdbx_seq_one_letter_code
_entity_poly.pdbx_strand_id
1 'polypeptide(L)'
;MSALSDGAGGRAFALVLTYAALLALGLSASPLTAVHGVESALGLGILLPPAIAAVAALDGLRWPARDGRAVLRSVLTRATLTWLLPTGLLWLGSVRVRQCAPLEGLTFMLLGPLVGAWLAAVTGLWVAGLGLGRGTEGWARVRPRRIAALAAGVPLLALGVGVTRFWATPTISIYGAFAGWFPGTIYDEDVALTATYVSQRALVAALVLGLGAWWLAARDVHDGSTR
;
A
#
# COMPACT_ATOMS: atom_id res chain seq x y z
N MET A 1 -5.81 19.18 -12.31
CA MET A 1 -6.75 18.43 -11.44
C MET A 1 -7.98 17.89 -12.19
N SER A 2 -8.31 18.37 -13.40
CA SER A 2 -9.46 17.89 -14.20
C SER A 2 -9.33 16.47 -14.79
N ALA A 3 -8.12 15.95 -14.99
CA ALA A 3 -7.91 14.62 -15.57
C ALA A 3 -8.09 13.42 -14.61
N LEU A 4 -8.42 13.67 -13.33
CA LEU A 4 -8.61 12.63 -12.31
C LEU A 4 -10.08 12.15 -12.19
N SER A 5 -11.03 12.92 -12.74
CA SER A 5 -12.48 12.73 -12.57
C SER A 5 -13.09 11.79 -13.61
N ASP A 6 -12.63 11.84 -14.86
CA ASP A 6 -13.44 11.36 -15.97
C ASP A 6 -13.07 9.93 -16.38
N GLY A 7 -13.64 8.98 -15.64
CA GLY A 7 -13.62 7.57 -15.99
C GLY A 7 -13.86 6.65 -14.79
N ALA A 8 -14.13 5.37 -15.09
CA ALA A 8 -14.29 4.33 -14.07
C ALA A 8 -13.06 4.17 -13.14
N GLY A 9 -11.90 4.77 -13.47
CA GLY A 9 -10.71 4.85 -12.60
C GLY A 9 -10.87 5.86 -11.47
N GLY A 10 -11.53 6.99 -11.74
CA GLY A 10 -11.93 7.96 -10.71
C GLY A 10 -12.88 7.34 -9.70
N ARG A 11 -13.84 6.52 -10.15
CA ARG A 11 -14.77 5.81 -9.25
C ARG A 11 -14.06 4.82 -8.32
N ALA A 12 -13.15 3.99 -8.85
CA ALA A 12 -12.41 3.02 -8.05
C ALA A 12 -11.51 3.71 -7.01
N PHE A 13 -10.85 4.81 -7.41
CA PHE A 13 -10.05 5.61 -6.50
C PHE A 13 -10.89 6.32 -5.43
N ALA A 14 -12.04 6.89 -5.80
CA ALA A 14 -12.99 7.48 -4.85
C ALA A 14 -13.46 6.46 -3.82
N LEU A 15 -13.79 5.22 -4.23
CA LEU A 15 -14.15 4.15 -3.31
C LEU A 15 -13.02 3.81 -2.33
N VAL A 16 -11.77 3.81 -2.79
CA VAL A 16 -10.61 3.59 -1.90
C VAL A 16 -10.38 4.75 -0.95
N LEU A 17 -10.61 6.00 -1.38
CA LEU A 17 -10.58 7.15 -0.47
C LEU A 17 -11.71 7.07 0.57
N THR A 18 -12.93 6.70 0.16
CA THR A 18 -14.04 6.48 1.09
C THR A 18 -13.71 5.35 2.08
N TYR A 19 -13.15 4.24 1.60
CA TYR A 19 -12.69 3.16 2.45
C TYR A 19 -11.63 3.64 3.46
N ALA A 20 -10.63 4.39 3.00
CA ALA A 20 -9.59 4.94 3.88
C ALA A 20 -10.16 5.93 4.93
N ALA A 21 -11.14 6.76 4.55
CA ALA A 21 -11.84 7.62 5.50
C ALA A 21 -12.62 6.80 6.55
N LEU A 22 -13.34 5.76 6.12
CA LEU A 22 -14.06 4.86 7.02
C LEU A 22 -13.12 4.11 7.97
N LEU A 23 -11.94 3.69 7.50
CA LEU A 23 -10.91 3.12 8.35
C LEU A 23 -10.46 4.12 9.42
N ALA A 24 -10.19 5.37 9.04
CA ALA A 24 -9.80 6.41 9.99
C ALA A 24 -10.87 6.64 11.06
N LEU A 25 -12.14 6.69 10.66
CA LEU A 25 -13.28 6.82 11.59
C LEU A 25 -13.37 5.61 12.52
N GLY A 26 -13.20 4.40 11.99
CA GLY A 26 -13.18 3.17 12.78
C GLY A 26 -12.03 3.14 13.80
N LEU A 27 -10.81 3.50 13.38
CA LEU A 27 -9.65 3.60 14.28
C LEU A 27 -9.84 4.70 15.34
N SER A 28 -10.54 5.79 14.98
CA SER A 28 -10.86 6.88 15.91
C SER A 28 -11.89 6.50 16.97
N ALA A 29 -12.58 5.36 16.84
CA ALA A 29 -13.55 4.89 17.83
C ALA A 29 -12.87 4.39 19.12
N SER A 30 -11.60 3.97 19.05
CA SER A 30 -10.82 3.51 20.20
C SER A 30 -9.70 4.50 20.51
N PRO A 31 -9.52 4.97 21.77
CA PRO A 31 -8.42 5.85 22.15
C PRO A 31 -7.04 5.28 21.80
N LEU A 32 -6.89 3.95 21.83
CA LEU A 32 -5.66 3.24 21.51
C LEU A 32 -5.22 3.44 20.05
N THR A 33 -6.17 3.48 19.12
CA THR A 33 -5.90 3.60 17.67
C THR A 33 -6.23 4.97 17.09
N ALA A 34 -6.79 5.87 17.91
CA ALA A 34 -7.19 7.22 17.51
C ALA A 34 -6.00 8.20 17.37
N VAL A 35 -4.78 7.74 17.62
CA VAL A 35 -3.55 8.54 17.55
C VAL A 35 -2.54 7.91 16.60
N HIS A 36 -1.52 8.68 16.18
CA HIS A 36 -0.37 8.07 15.50
C HIS A 36 0.40 7.21 16.50
N GLY A 37 0.49 5.93 16.18
CA GLY A 37 1.13 4.93 17.02
C GLY A 37 1.33 3.66 16.25
N VAL A 38 1.84 2.65 16.93
CA VAL A 38 2.17 1.35 16.32
C VAL A 38 0.89 0.62 15.88
N GLU A 39 -0.17 0.71 16.67
CA GLU A 39 -1.45 0.03 16.47
C GLU A 39 -2.19 0.58 15.26
N SER A 40 -2.26 1.91 15.15
CA SER A 40 -2.89 2.57 14.00
C SER A 40 -2.04 2.43 12.74
N ALA A 41 -0.71 2.50 12.84
CA ALA A 41 0.20 2.23 11.73
C ALA A 41 0.08 0.79 11.22
N LEU A 42 -0.01 -0.19 12.13
CA LEU A 42 -0.26 -1.59 11.79
C LEU A 42 -1.62 -1.77 11.15
N GLY A 43 -2.68 -1.22 11.75
CA GLY A 43 -4.05 -1.31 11.23
C GLY A 43 -4.13 -0.79 9.79
N LEU A 44 -3.58 0.41 9.55
CA LEU A 44 -3.49 0.96 8.19
C LEU A 44 -2.58 0.13 7.28
N GLY A 45 -1.47 -0.41 7.80
CA GLY A 45 -0.55 -1.25 7.05
C GLY A 45 -1.15 -2.59 6.63
N ILE A 46 -2.08 -3.15 7.40
CA ILE A 46 -2.81 -4.37 7.05
C ILE A 46 -3.93 -4.08 6.05
N LEU A 47 -4.69 -3.00 6.29
CA LEU A 47 -5.97 -2.77 5.64
C LEU A 47 -5.86 -1.98 4.33
N LEU A 48 -4.92 -1.03 4.21
CA LEU A 48 -4.77 -0.23 2.98
C LEU A 48 -4.14 -0.98 1.79
N PRO A 49 -3.06 -1.76 1.96
CA PRO A 49 -2.35 -2.35 0.82
C PRO A 49 -3.20 -3.21 -0.13
N PRO A 50 -4.12 -4.09 0.34
CA PRO A 50 -4.97 -4.86 -0.58
C PRO A 50 -5.82 -3.98 -1.50
N ALA A 51 -6.42 -2.92 -0.95
CA ALA A 51 -7.26 -1.98 -1.69
C ALA A 51 -6.45 -1.16 -2.71
N ILE A 52 -5.27 -0.69 -2.30
CA ILE A 52 -4.35 0.07 -3.16
C ILE A 52 -3.85 -0.80 -4.32
N ALA A 53 -3.44 -2.05 -4.04
CA ALA A 53 -2.99 -2.99 -5.07
C ALA A 53 -4.09 -3.27 -6.11
N ALA A 54 -5.32 -3.48 -5.65
CA ALA A 54 -6.48 -3.70 -6.54
C ALA A 54 -6.70 -2.51 -7.48
N VAL A 55 -6.72 -1.28 -6.95
CA VAL A 55 -6.95 -0.07 -7.78
C VAL A 55 -5.78 0.19 -8.71
N ALA A 56 -4.54 0.05 -8.24
CA ALA A 56 -3.37 0.22 -9.10
C ALA A 56 -3.35 -0.79 -10.26
N ALA A 57 -3.81 -2.03 -10.02
CA ALA A 57 -3.96 -3.02 -11.09
C ALA A 57 -5.03 -2.61 -12.11
N LEU A 58 -6.20 -2.14 -11.65
CA LEU A 58 -7.25 -1.63 -12.53
C LEU A 58 -6.81 -0.40 -13.34
N ASP A 59 -6.01 0.48 -12.74
CA ASP A 59 -5.41 1.62 -13.43
C ASP A 59 -4.40 1.15 -14.49
N GLY A 60 -3.55 0.17 -14.16
CA GLY A 60 -2.59 -0.42 -15.09
C GLY A 60 -3.21 -1.09 -16.32
N LEU A 61 -4.41 -1.68 -16.17
CA LEU A 61 -5.17 -2.28 -17.28
C LEU A 61 -5.80 -1.25 -18.22
N ARG A 62 -6.12 -0.06 -17.71
CA ARG A 62 -6.86 0.98 -18.43
C ARG A 62 -5.97 1.95 -19.18
N TRP A 63 -4.66 1.75 -19.13
CA TRP A 63 -3.69 2.73 -19.60
C TRP A 63 -2.76 2.13 -20.67
N PRO A 64 -3.28 1.59 -21.80
CA PRO A 64 -2.47 0.86 -22.78
C PRO A 64 -1.78 1.77 -23.83
N ALA A 65 -1.78 3.10 -23.67
CA ALA A 65 -1.34 4.02 -24.73
C ALA A 65 -0.61 5.29 -24.25
N ARG A 66 0.00 5.28 -23.05
CA ARG A 66 0.68 6.48 -22.50
C ARG A 66 1.98 6.08 -21.81
N ASP A 67 2.87 7.07 -21.71
CA ASP A 67 4.13 7.04 -20.97
C ASP A 67 4.02 6.28 -19.64
N GLY A 68 4.79 5.21 -19.51
CA GLY A 68 4.85 4.38 -18.30
C GLY A 68 5.19 5.20 -17.05
N ARG A 69 6.00 6.26 -17.17
CA ARG A 69 6.35 7.14 -16.05
C ARG A 69 5.13 7.87 -15.50
N ALA A 70 4.22 8.29 -16.38
CA ALA A 70 2.98 8.94 -15.96
C ALA A 70 2.06 7.98 -15.20
N VAL A 71 2.01 6.70 -15.60
CA VAL A 71 1.26 5.66 -14.90
C VAL A 71 1.83 5.42 -13.51
N LEU A 72 3.13 5.18 -13.43
CA LEU A 72 3.82 4.94 -12.15
C LEU A 72 3.62 6.12 -11.19
N ARG A 73 3.83 7.35 -11.67
CA ARG A 73 3.61 8.57 -10.87
C ARG A 73 2.16 8.69 -10.40
N SER A 74 1.19 8.38 -11.26
CA SER A 74 -0.23 8.43 -10.92
C SER A 74 -0.58 7.44 -9.79
N VAL A 75 -0.17 6.17 -9.90
CA VAL A 75 -0.50 5.17 -8.87
C VAL A 75 0.20 5.44 -7.55
N LEU A 76 1.45 5.93 -7.57
CA LEU A 76 2.17 6.33 -6.36
C LEU A 76 1.54 7.56 -5.70
N THR A 77 1.10 8.54 -6.50
CA THR A 77 0.38 9.71 -5.99
C THR A 77 -0.94 9.29 -5.35
N ARG A 78 -1.71 8.41 -5.99
CA ARG A 78 -2.97 7.89 -5.45
C ARG A 78 -2.75 7.09 -4.16
N ALA A 79 -1.76 6.21 -4.12
CA ALA A 79 -1.38 5.48 -2.91
C ALA A 79 -1.02 6.43 -1.75
N THR A 80 -0.24 7.48 -2.06
CA THR A 80 0.13 8.51 -1.08
C THR A 80 -1.11 9.26 -0.57
N LEU A 81 -2.04 9.64 -1.45
CA LEU A 81 -3.30 10.29 -1.05
C LEU A 81 -4.19 9.37 -0.20
N THR A 82 -4.28 8.08 -0.56
CA THR A 82 -5.01 7.06 0.20
C THR A 82 -4.44 6.84 1.59
N TRP A 83 -3.12 6.98 1.78
CA TRP A 83 -2.48 6.96 3.09
C TRP A 83 -2.62 8.30 3.84
N LEU A 84 -2.50 9.42 3.12
CA LEU A 84 -2.50 10.76 3.71
C LEU A 84 -3.85 11.08 4.35
N LEU A 85 -4.94 10.65 3.73
CA LEU A 85 -6.29 10.89 4.24
C LEU A 85 -6.52 10.32 5.65
N PRO A 86 -6.37 9.01 5.91
CA PRO A 86 -6.54 8.45 7.25
C PRO A 86 -5.50 8.98 8.24
N THR A 87 -4.25 9.18 7.80
CA THR A 87 -3.20 9.76 8.65
C THR A 87 -3.56 11.18 9.09
N GLY A 88 -4.02 12.02 8.17
CA GLY A 88 -4.48 13.38 8.48
C GLY A 88 -5.72 13.41 9.36
N LEU A 89 -6.66 12.47 9.17
CA LEU A 89 -7.84 12.35 10.03
C LEU A 89 -7.47 11.92 11.47
N LEU A 90 -6.52 10.99 11.63
CA LEU A 90 -5.97 10.63 12.94
C LEU A 90 -5.21 11.79 13.58
N TRP A 91 -4.50 12.61 12.78
CA TRP A 91 -3.91 13.85 13.25
C TRP A 91 -4.95 14.82 13.79
N LEU A 92 -6.04 15.05 13.06
CA LEU A 92 -7.15 15.88 13.57
C LEU A 92 -7.79 15.29 14.82
N GLY A 93 -7.86 13.96 14.91
CA GLY A 93 -8.30 13.23 16.10
C GLY A 93 -7.44 13.48 17.34
N SER A 94 -6.19 13.95 17.18
CA SER A 94 -5.31 14.27 18.29
C SER A 94 -5.79 15.45 19.15
N VAL A 95 -6.77 16.23 18.66
CA VAL A 95 -7.46 17.25 19.45
C VAL A 95 -8.27 16.61 20.57
N ARG A 96 -8.82 15.41 20.33
CA ARG A 96 -9.61 14.65 21.31
C ARG A 96 -8.73 13.75 22.19
N VAL A 97 -7.70 13.14 21.62
CA VAL A 97 -6.80 12.22 22.33
C VAL A 97 -5.37 12.73 22.24
N ARG A 98 -4.76 13.06 23.38
CA ARG A 98 -3.40 13.62 23.42
C ARG A 98 -2.38 12.61 22.90
N GLN A 99 -1.48 13.07 22.04
CA GLN A 99 -0.33 12.30 21.56
C GLN A 99 0.85 12.56 22.48
N CYS A 100 1.37 11.52 23.12
CA CYS A 100 2.55 11.65 24.00
C CYS A 100 3.84 11.82 23.19
N ALA A 101 3.96 11.13 22.05
CA ALA A 101 5.14 11.17 21.16
C ALA A 101 4.73 11.29 19.67
N PRO A 102 4.28 12.47 19.21
CA PRO A 102 3.72 12.64 17.86
C PRO A 102 4.72 12.37 16.73
N LEU A 103 6.00 12.72 16.92
CA LEU A 103 7.04 12.51 15.92
C LEU A 103 7.38 11.03 15.72
N GLU A 104 7.44 10.26 16.80
CA GLU A 104 7.68 8.82 16.75
C GLU A 104 6.50 8.10 16.10
N GLY A 105 5.27 8.42 16.52
CA GLY A 105 4.05 7.90 15.92
C GLY A 105 3.97 8.20 14.41
N LEU A 106 4.33 9.41 13.99
CA LEU A 106 4.39 9.76 12.57
C LEU A 106 5.46 8.95 11.82
N THR A 107 6.60 8.68 12.46
CA THR A 107 7.65 7.86 11.85
C THR A 107 7.19 6.43 11.62
N PHE A 108 6.40 5.85 12.53
CA PHE A 108 5.74 4.57 12.29
C PHE A 108 4.76 4.62 11.12
N MET A 109 4.00 5.71 10.97
CA MET A 109 3.09 5.90 9.84
C MET A 109 3.82 6.03 8.49
N LEU A 110 4.97 6.69 8.48
CA LEU A 110 5.79 6.85 7.28
C LEU A 110 6.47 5.52 6.91
N LEU A 111 7.14 4.88 7.87
CA LEU A 111 7.91 3.67 7.59
C LEU A 111 7.03 2.45 7.41
N GLY A 112 5.87 2.38 8.08
CA GLY A 112 4.94 1.26 7.98
C GLY A 112 4.00 1.42 6.78
N PRO A 113 2.81 2.00 6.98
CA PRO A 113 1.74 1.99 5.99
C PRO A 113 2.05 2.76 4.71
N LEU A 114 2.83 3.86 4.73
CA LEU A 114 3.16 4.58 3.48
C LEU A 114 4.08 3.76 2.57
N VAL A 115 5.18 3.22 3.10
CA VAL A 115 6.08 2.34 2.32
C VAL A 115 5.34 1.10 1.82
N GLY A 116 4.50 0.50 2.67
CA GLY A 116 3.63 -0.62 2.29
C GLY A 116 2.61 -0.27 1.19
N ALA A 117 2.04 0.93 1.24
CA ALA A 117 1.12 1.45 0.23
C ALA A 117 1.81 1.64 -1.13
N TRP A 118 3.04 2.16 -1.16
CA TRP A 118 3.81 2.27 -2.40
C TRP A 118 4.16 0.91 -2.98
N LEU A 119 4.57 -0.05 -2.15
CA LEU A 119 4.80 -1.41 -2.61
C LEU A 119 3.53 -2.04 -3.17
N ALA A 120 2.38 -1.83 -2.53
CA ALA A 120 1.09 -2.29 -3.03
C ALA A 120 0.73 -1.72 -4.40
N ALA A 121 0.97 -0.42 -4.61
CA ALA A 121 0.73 0.23 -5.88
C ALA A 121 1.58 -0.38 -7.01
N VAL A 122 2.88 -0.55 -6.76
CA VAL A 122 3.80 -1.17 -7.74
C VAL A 122 3.43 -2.64 -7.98
N THR A 123 3.06 -3.37 -6.94
CA THR A 123 2.58 -4.77 -7.05
C THR A 123 1.35 -4.87 -7.95
N GLY A 124 0.39 -3.94 -7.78
CA GLY A 124 -0.79 -3.87 -8.64
C GLY A 124 -0.44 -3.67 -10.12
N LEU A 125 0.52 -2.81 -10.42
CA LEU A 125 1.01 -2.61 -11.80
C LEU A 125 1.65 -3.87 -12.40
N TRP A 126 2.42 -4.61 -11.60
CA TRP A 126 3.02 -5.88 -12.03
C TRP A 126 1.95 -6.93 -12.31
N VAL A 127 0.96 -7.08 -11.43
CA VAL A 127 -0.16 -8.02 -11.63
C VAL A 127 -0.99 -7.65 -12.85
N ALA A 128 -1.19 -6.36 -13.12
CA ALA A 128 -1.80 -5.92 -14.38
C ALA A 128 -0.94 -6.27 -15.61
N GLY A 129 0.39 -6.16 -15.49
CA GLY A 129 1.37 -6.53 -16.52
C GLY A 129 1.31 -8.02 -16.91
N LEU A 130 1.09 -8.91 -15.95
CA LEU A 130 0.89 -10.35 -16.22
C LEU A 130 -0.32 -10.62 -17.12
N GLY A 131 -1.34 -9.76 -17.08
CA GLY A 131 -2.51 -9.84 -17.95
C GLY A 131 -2.26 -9.37 -19.39
N LEU A 132 -1.14 -8.69 -19.66
CA LEU A 132 -0.83 -8.03 -20.93
C LEU A 132 0.18 -8.81 -21.81
N GLY A 133 0.67 -9.98 -21.38
CA GLY A 133 1.68 -10.76 -22.10
C GLY A 133 1.13 -11.62 -23.26
N ARG A 134 1.57 -11.30 -24.49
CA ARG A 134 1.67 -12.08 -25.77
C ARG A 134 0.53 -13.02 -26.26
N GLY A 135 -0.54 -13.25 -25.52
CA GLY A 135 -1.70 -14.03 -25.96
C GLY A 135 -2.98 -13.80 -25.15
N THR A 136 -2.89 -12.94 -24.12
CA THR A 136 -3.96 -12.68 -23.15
C THR A 136 -4.61 -11.30 -23.28
N GLU A 137 -4.44 -10.62 -24.43
CA GLU A 137 -5.06 -9.32 -24.70
C GLU A 137 -6.59 -9.34 -24.49
N GLY A 138 -7.22 -10.51 -24.63
CA GLY A 138 -8.62 -10.75 -24.26
C GLY A 138 -8.85 -11.00 -22.75
N TRP A 139 -8.01 -11.77 -22.06
CA TRP A 139 -8.32 -12.25 -20.70
C TRP A 139 -8.37 -11.12 -19.66
N ALA A 140 -7.43 -10.17 -19.77
CA ALA A 140 -7.32 -9.07 -18.83
C ALA A 140 -8.37 -7.97 -19.04
N ARG A 141 -8.81 -7.75 -20.29
CA ARG A 141 -9.94 -6.87 -20.61
C ARG A 141 -11.28 -7.47 -20.20
N VAL A 142 -11.43 -8.80 -20.30
CA VAL A 142 -12.70 -9.49 -20.04
C VAL A 142 -12.98 -9.69 -18.54
N ARG A 143 -11.95 -9.73 -17.68
CA ARG A 143 -12.13 -10.01 -16.23
C ARG A 143 -11.36 -9.06 -15.29
N PRO A 144 -11.60 -7.73 -15.34
CA PRO A 144 -10.89 -6.75 -14.50
C PRO A 144 -11.02 -7.02 -13.00
N ARG A 145 -12.17 -7.57 -12.56
CA ARG A 145 -12.40 -7.95 -11.15
C ARG A 145 -11.44 -9.04 -10.66
N ARG A 146 -11.06 -10.00 -11.52
CA ARG A 146 -10.14 -11.08 -11.13
C ARG A 146 -8.72 -10.57 -10.98
N ILE A 147 -8.29 -9.66 -11.85
CA ILE A 147 -6.97 -9.03 -11.74
C ILE A 147 -6.88 -8.18 -10.49
N ALA A 148 -7.92 -7.39 -10.19
CA ALA A 148 -8.01 -6.65 -8.94
C ALA A 148 -7.95 -7.58 -7.71
N ALA A 149 -8.66 -8.71 -7.74
CA ALA A 149 -8.62 -9.70 -6.65
C ALA A 149 -7.26 -10.38 -6.51
N LEU A 150 -6.59 -10.73 -7.62
CA LEU A 150 -5.23 -11.28 -7.59
C LEU A 150 -4.24 -10.26 -7.01
N ALA A 151 -4.35 -8.99 -7.41
CA ALA A 151 -3.51 -7.92 -6.88
C ALA A 151 -3.72 -7.70 -5.39
N ALA A 152 -4.97 -7.66 -4.92
CA ALA A 152 -5.30 -7.60 -3.50
C ALA A 152 -4.83 -8.84 -2.72
N GLY A 153 -4.82 -10.01 -3.37
CA GLY A 153 -4.34 -11.26 -2.81
C GLY A 153 -2.86 -11.24 -2.45
N VAL A 154 -2.01 -10.50 -3.17
CA VAL A 154 -0.56 -10.49 -2.90
C VAL A 154 -0.23 -9.91 -1.51
N PRO A 155 -0.71 -8.72 -1.10
CA PRO A 155 -0.53 -8.25 0.27
C PRO A 155 -1.11 -9.19 1.33
N LEU A 156 -2.28 -9.78 1.08
CA LEU A 156 -2.93 -10.71 2.00
C LEU A 156 -2.12 -12.01 2.20
N LEU A 157 -1.57 -12.57 1.11
CA LEU A 157 -0.69 -13.73 1.16
C LEU A 157 0.60 -13.40 1.90
N ALA A 158 1.20 -12.23 1.66
CA ALA A 158 2.39 -11.79 2.36
C ALA A 158 2.15 -11.61 3.88
N LEU A 159 0.97 -11.09 4.26
CA LEU A 159 0.54 -11.07 5.66
C LEU A 159 0.38 -12.48 6.23
N GLY A 160 -0.28 -13.37 5.49
CA GLY A 160 -0.45 -14.77 5.87
C GLY A 160 0.89 -15.46 6.13
N VAL A 161 1.88 -15.29 5.23
CA VAL A 161 3.25 -15.80 5.43
C VAL A 161 3.87 -15.22 6.70
N GLY A 162 3.67 -13.93 6.97
CA GLY A 162 4.12 -13.29 8.21
C GLY A 162 3.53 -13.93 9.46
N VAL A 163 2.21 -14.15 9.47
CA VAL A 163 1.48 -14.81 10.57
C VAL A 163 1.91 -16.26 10.74
N THR A 164 2.06 -17.02 9.64
CA THR A 164 2.52 -18.41 9.70
C THR A 164 3.94 -18.50 10.24
N ARG A 165 4.86 -17.60 9.84
CA ARG A 165 6.21 -17.53 10.40
C ARG A 165 6.16 -17.22 11.89
N PHE A 166 5.38 -16.22 12.29
CA PHE A 166 5.19 -15.89 13.70
C PHE A 166 4.71 -17.08 14.53
N TRP A 167 3.77 -17.86 13.99
CA TRP A 167 3.26 -19.04 14.67
C TRP A 167 4.26 -20.20 14.70
N ALA A 168 5.07 -20.35 13.66
CA ALA A 168 6.02 -21.46 13.51
C ALA A 168 7.42 -21.20 14.10
N THR A 169 7.76 -19.96 14.44
CA THR A 169 9.08 -19.59 14.99
C THR A 169 8.94 -18.85 16.32
N PRO A 170 9.93 -18.92 17.24
CA PRO A 170 9.88 -18.25 18.55
C PRO A 170 10.03 -16.71 18.46
N THR A 171 9.79 -16.12 17.29
CA THR A 171 9.92 -14.68 17.05
C THR A 171 8.74 -13.92 17.64
N ILE A 172 9.03 -12.90 18.42
CA ILE A 172 8.04 -11.96 18.98
C ILE A 172 7.66 -10.81 18.02
N SER A 173 8.06 -10.89 16.74
CA SER A 173 7.93 -9.80 15.76
C SER A 173 7.66 -10.31 14.35
N ILE A 174 6.95 -9.52 13.54
CA ILE A 174 6.68 -9.82 12.12
C ILE A 174 7.15 -8.65 11.26
N TYR A 175 8.28 -8.80 10.54
CA TYR A 175 8.73 -7.78 9.60
C TYR A 175 8.23 -8.06 8.18
N GLY A 176 6.92 -7.89 7.96
CA GLY A 176 6.31 -8.11 6.64
C GLY A 176 6.57 -6.94 5.68
N ALA A 177 6.54 -7.24 4.38
CA ALA A 177 6.82 -6.28 3.31
C ALA A 177 5.77 -5.15 3.25
N PHE A 178 4.48 -5.49 3.40
CA PHE A 178 3.38 -4.52 3.34
C PHE A 178 3.01 -3.95 4.72
N ALA A 179 2.92 -4.82 5.72
CA ALA A 179 2.69 -4.47 7.12
C ALA A 179 3.65 -5.26 8.01
N GLY A 180 3.94 -4.75 9.20
CA GLY A 180 4.75 -5.48 10.17
C GLY A 180 4.38 -5.16 11.61
N TRP A 181 4.56 -6.17 12.46
CA TRP A 181 4.35 -6.18 13.90
C TRP A 181 5.71 -6.12 14.62
N PHE A 182 5.77 -5.39 15.73
CA PHE A 182 7.01 -5.09 16.44
C PHE A 182 7.21 -5.97 17.67
N PRO A 183 8.46 -6.29 18.04
CA PRO A 183 8.76 -6.96 19.29
C PRO A 183 8.43 -6.02 20.47
N GLY A 184 7.66 -6.53 21.43
CA GLY A 184 7.12 -5.81 22.57
C GLY A 184 5.73 -6.34 22.87
N THR A 185 5.34 -6.43 24.14
CA THR A 185 3.90 -6.59 24.42
C THR A 185 3.20 -5.31 23.95
N ILE A 186 1.90 -5.38 23.61
CA ILE A 186 1.07 -4.18 23.30
C ILE A 186 1.12 -3.13 24.44
N TYR A 187 1.71 -3.48 25.58
CA TYR A 187 1.81 -2.70 26.80
C TYR A 187 3.26 -2.30 27.12
N ASP A 188 4.23 -2.54 26.24
CA ASP A 188 5.60 -2.10 26.45
C ASP A 188 5.72 -0.61 26.12
N GLU A 189 6.11 0.20 27.10
CA GLU A 189 6.15 1.66 26.98
C GLU A 189 7.31 2.12 26.07
N ASP A 190 8.25 1.22 25.76
CA ASP A 190 9.46 1.47 24.98
C ASP A 190 9.45 0.72 23.62
N VAL A 191 8.35 0.75 22.86
CA VAL A 191 8.36 0.27 21.46
C VAL A 191 9.16 1.25 20.59
N ALA A 192 10.48 1.11 20.63
CA ALA A 192 11.41 1.97 19.90
C ALA A 192 11.53 1.57 18.42
N LEU A 193 11.88 2.56 17.59
CA LEU A 193 12.31 2.33 16.21
C LEU A 193 13.66 1.61 16.18
N THR A 194 13.62 0.28 16.21
CA THR A 194 14.81 -0.56 16.14
C THR A 194 15.54 -0.40 14.80
N ALA A 195 16.87 -0.50 14.81
CA ALA A 195 17.67 -0.50 13.58
C ALA A 195 17.23 -1.59 12.58
N THR A 196 16.79 -2.75 13.09
CA THR A 196 16.24 -3.85 12.29
C THR A 196 14.97 -3.46 11.55
N TYR A 197 14.07 -2.69 12.19
CA TYR A 197 12.88 -2.20 11.52
C TYR A 197 13.23 -1.20 10.43
N VAL A 198 14.09 -0.22 10.74
CA VAL A 198 14.49 0.82 9.79
C VAL A 198 15.18 0.20 8.58
N SER A 199 16.10 -0.75 8.79
CA SER A 199 16.78 -1.45 7.70
C SER A 199 15.82 -2.28 6.86
N GLN A 200 14.84 -2.95 7.49
CA GLN A 200 13.80 -3.67 6.76
C GLN A 200 12.93 -2.73 5.91
N ARG A 201 12.55 -1.56 6.42
CA ARG A 201 11.77 -0.59 5.64
C ARG A 201 12.58 0.10 4.55
N ALA A 202 13.86 0.33 4.78
CA ALA A 202 14.78 0.76 3.73
C ALA A 202 14.89 -0.27 2.61
N LEU A 203 14.96 -1.57 2.95
CA LEU A 203 14.95 -2.65 1.96
C LEU A 203 13.64 -2.67 1.16
N VAL A 204 12.49 -2.50 1.82
CA VAL A 204 11.19 -2.43 1.12
C VAL A 204 11.12 -1.19 0.23
N ALA A 205 11.61 -0.03 0.68
CA ALA A 205 11.67 1.17 -0.16
C ALA A 205 12.58 0.96 -1.39
N ALA A 206 13.73 0.31 -1.22
CA ALA A 206 14.59 -0.09 -2.33
C ALA A 206 13.87 -1.05 -3.29
N LEU A 207 13.08 -1.99 -2.76
CA LEU A 207 12.26 -2.90 -3.57
C LEU A 207 11.21 -2.14 -4.39
N VAL A 208 10.53 -1.14 -3.80
CA VAL A 208 9.58 -0.26 -4.51
C VAL A 208 10.26 0.42 -5.70
N LEU A 209 11.43 1.01 -5.47
CA LEU A 209 12.19 1.70 -6.52
C LEU A 209 12.66 0.72 -7.60
N GLY A 210 13.22 -0.42 -7.21
CA GLY A 210 13.71 -1.45 -8.13
C GLY A 210 12.61 -2.05 -8.98
N LEU A 211 11.47 -2.44 -8.37
CA LEU A 211 10.33 -2.98 -9.09
C LEU A 211 9.66 -1.93 -9.99
N GLY A 212 9.62 -0.66 -9.57
CA GLY A 212 9.11 0.44 -10.38
C GLY A 212 10.00 0.71 -11.61
N ALA A 213 11.32 0.77 -11.41
CA ALA A 213 12.29 0.95 -12.49
C ALA A 213 12.27 -0.24 -13.48
N TRP A 214 12.20 -1.46 -12.95
CA TRP A 214 12.11 -2.66 -13.80
C TRP A 214 10.81 -2.69 -14.60
N TRP A 215 9.69 -2.33 -13.99
CA TRP A 215 8.41 -2.25 -14.70
C TRP A 215 8.44 -1.25 -15.86
N LEU A 216 9.08 -0.09 -15.65
CA LEU A 216 9.29 0.91 -16.70
C LEU A 216 10.16 0.35 -17.84
N ALA A 217 11.31 -0.23 -17.50
CA ALA A 217 12.22 -0.80 -18.49
C ALA A 217 11.55 -1.93 -19.32
N ALA A 218 10.77 -2.79 -18.67
CA ALA A 218 10.03 -3.85 -19.34
C ALA A 218 8.97 -3.32 -20.32
N ARG A 219 8.32 -2.19 -19.99
CA ARG A 219 7.37 -1.50 -20.86
C ARG A 219 8.04 -0.85 -22.07
N ASP A 220 9.16 -0.15 -21.87
CA ASP A 220 9.88 0.54 -22.95
C ASP A 220 10.34 -0.44 -24.04
N VAL A 221 10.80 -1.64 -23.65
CA VAL A 221 11.18 -2.70 -24.60
C VAL A 221 10.01 -3.16 -25.46
N HIS A 222 8.79 -3.18 -24.92
CA HIS A 222 7.60 -3.61 -25.67
C HIS A 222 7.16 -2.55 -26.69
N ASP A 223 7.16 -1.28 -26.30
CA ASP A 223 6.76 -0.15 -27.16
C ASP A 223 7.78 0.11 -28.30
N GLY A 224 9.05 -0.25 -28.11
CA GLY A 224 10.08 -0.17 -29.15
C GLY A 224 9.98 -1.27 -30.21
N SER A 225 9.35 -2.42 -29.91
CA SER A 225 9.24 -3.56 -30.85
C SER A 225 8.07 -3.46 -31.83
N THR A 226 7.16 -2.49 -31.62
CA THR A 226 5.96 -2.26 -32.44
C THR A 226 6.10 -1.08 -33.41
N ARG A 227 7.29 -0.48 -33.48
CA ARG A 227 7.68 0.52 -34.50
C ARG A 227 8.55 -0.12 -35.56
#